data_AF-A0A1U7HWL3-F1
#
_entry.id   AF-A0A1U7HWL3-F1
#
_cell.length_a   1.000
_cell.length_b   1.000
_cell.length_c   1.000
_cell.angle_alpha   90.00
_cell.angle_beta   90.00
_cell.angle_gamma   90.00
#
_symmetry.space_group_name_H-M   'P 1'
#
loop_
_entity.id
_entity.type
_entity.pdbx_description
1 polymer ?
#
loop_
_entity_poly.entity_id
_entity_poly.type
_entity_poly.pdbx_seq_one_letter_code
_entity_poly.pdbx_strand_id
1 'polypeptide(L)'
;MTRVVLEGVAYSLRAVFDVMQELAPIYQLIATSGASRSALWLQIITDVLGINLAKPIIAEDAAYGAALLALLSCDVYPNLETLFQILPA
;
A
#
# COMPACT_ATOMS: atom_id res chain seq x y z
N MET A 1 -0.76 27.00 4.22
CA MET A 1 -1.67 26.55 3.14
C MET A 1 -1.39 25.12 2.70
N THR A 2 -0.14 24.72 2.41
CA THR A 2 0.21 23.36 1.94
C THR A 2 -0.30 22.23 2.85
N ARG A 3 -0.19 22.38 4.18
CA ARG A 3 -0.68 21.36 5.13
C ARG A 3 -2.19 21.15 5.04
N VAL A 4 -2.97 22.22 4.89
CA VAL A 4 -4.44 22.15 4.76
C VAL A 4 -4.84 21.34 3.53
N VAL A 5 -4.09 21.48 2.42
CA VAL A 5 -4.32 20.68 1.21
C VAL A 5 -4.05 19.20 1.48
N LEU A 6 -2.94 18.87 2.15
CA LEU A 6 -2.62 17.48 2.51
C LEU A 6 -3.68 16.87 3.42
N GLU A 7 -4.09 17.60 4.47
CA GLU A 7 -5.16 17.15 5.38
C GLU A 7 -6.49 16.95 4.64
N GLY A 8 -6.85 17.84 3.70
CA GLY A 8 -8.02 17.66 2.84
C GLY A 8 -7.98 16.37 2.00
N VAL A 9 -6.81 16.03 1.45
CA VAL A 9 -6.62 14.74 0.74
C VAL A 9 -6.75 13.56 1.72
N ALA A 10 -6.17 13.65 2.91
CA ALA A 10 -6.27 12.60 3.92
C ALA A 10 -7.71 12.36 4.38
N TYR A 11 -8.53 13.40 4.56
CA TYR A 11 -9.96 13.25 4.87
C TYR A 11 -10.75 12.64 3.72
N SER A 12 -10.37 12.92 2.46
CA SER A 12 -10.97 12.23 1.31
C SER A 12 -10.64 10.74 1.31
N LEU A 13 -9.40 10.37 1.69
CA LEU A 13 -9.02 8.97 1.90
C LEU A 13 -9.78 8.34 3.06
N ARG A 14 -10.06 9.09 4.14
CA ARG A 14 -10.87 8.60 5.27
C ARG A 14 -12.26 8.15 4.84
N ALA A 15 -12.94 8.93 4.01
CA ALA A 15 -14.26 8.58 3.50
C ALA A 15 -14.24 7.25 2.73
N VAL A 16 -13.21 7.02 1.91
CA VAL A 16 -13.03 5.75 1.19
C VAL A 16 -12.72 4.61 2.16
N PHE A 17 -11.84 4.87 3.14
CA PHE A 17 -11.43 3.90 4.14
C PHE A 17 -12.61 3.40 4.99
N ASP A 18 -13.50 4.30 5.42
CA ASP A 18 -14.70 3.95 6.18
C ASP A 18 -15.62 3.02 5.36
N VAL A 19 -15.83 3.30 4.08
CA VAL A 19 -16.60 2.41 3.18
C VAL A 19 -15.91 1.06 3.00
N MET A 20 -14.59 1.03 2.85
CA MET A 20 -13.84 -0.24 2.68
C MET A 20 -13.96 -1.13 3.92
N GLN A 21 -13.96 -0.56 5.13
CA GLN A 21 -14.11 -1.31 6.38
C GLN A 21 -15.46 -2.01 6.49
N GLU A 22 -16.52 -1.42 5.93
CA GLU A 22 -17.85 -2.03 5.92
C GLU A 22 -17.94 -3.24 4.98
N LEU A 23 -17.10 -3.28 3.93
CA LEU A 23 -17.10 -4.32 2.91
C LEU A 23 -16.23 -5.52 3.28
N ALA A 24 -15.08 -5.29 3.93
CA ALA A 24 -14.14 -6.34 4.29
C ALA A 24 -13.21 -5.91 5.44
N PRO A 25 -12.71 -6.87 6.25
CA PRO A 25 -11.69 -6.58 7.25
C PRO A 25 -10.40 -6.08 6.58
N ILE A 26 -9.91 -4.94 7.06
CA ILE A 26 -8.63 -4.37 6.61
C ILE A 26 -7.53 -4.85 7.56
N TYR A 27 -6.62 -5.69 7.05
CA TYR A 27 -5.51 -6.23 7.85
C TYR A 27 -4.28 -5.33 7.86
N GLN A 28 -4.01 -4.64 6.74
CA GLN A 28 -2.81 -3.82 6.58
C GLN A 28 -3.05 -2.73 5.54
N LEU A 29 -2.47 -1.55 5.77
CA LEU A 29 -2.33 -0.50 4.76
C LEU A 29 -0.85 -0.32 4.45
N ILE A 30 -0.49 -0.33 3.18
CA ILE A 30 0.89 -0.16 2.71
C ILE A 30 0.97 1.15 1.94
N ALA A 31 1.89 2.04 2.35
CA ALA A 31 2.09 3.30 1.66
C ALA A 31 3.04 3.11 0.48
N THR A 32 2.51 3.02 -0.74
CA THR A 32 3.32 2.82 -1.93
C THR A 32 3.50 4.10 -2.75
N SER A 33 4.37 4.07 -3.77
CA SER A 33 4.73 5.21 -4.61
C SER A 33 5.51 6.34 -3.92
N GLY A 34 5.90 7.37 -4.68
CA GLY A 34 6.81 8.44 -4.26
C GLY A 34 6.33 9.26 -3.05
N ALA A 35 5.01 9.34 -2.82
CA ALA A 35 4.44 10.01 -1.66
C ALA A 35 4.86 9.35 -0.33
N SER A 36 5.17 8.05 -0.34
CA SER A 36 5.68 7.31 0.83
C SER A 36 7.04 7.79 1.35
N ARG A 37 7.76 8.63 0.59
CA ARG A 37 9.05 9.22 1.02
C ARG A 37 8.87 10.36 2.03
N SER A 38 7.68 10.95 2.12
CA SER A 38 7.39 12.08 3.00
C SER A 38 6.89 11.59 4.37
N ALA A 39 7.75 11.68 5.39
CA ALA A 39 7.38 11.32 6.76
C ALA A 39 6.18 12.14 7.28
N LEU A 40 6.10 13.43 6.94
CA LEU A 40 4.97 14.27 7.30
C LEU A 40 3.67 13.79 6.65
N TRP A 41 3.72 13.41 5.37
CA TRP A 41 2.53 12.91 4.67
C TRP A 41 2.03 11.61 5.28
N LEU A 42 2.93 10.67 5.55
CA LEU A 42 2.60 9.42 6.22
C LEU A 42 1.97 9.67 7.59
N GLN A 43 2.52 10.59 8.37
CA GLN A 43 1.97 10.96 9.68
C GLN A 43 0.54 11.51 9.57
N ILE A 44 0.30 12.41 8.61
CA ILE A 44 -1.05 12.98 8.39
C ILE A 44 -2.04 11.86 8.04
N ILE A 45 -1.67 10.92 7.18
CA ILE A 45 -2.54 9.80 6.84
C ILE A 45 -2.80 8.92 8.07
N THR A 46 -1.76 8.54 8.83
CA THR A 46 -1.94 7.68 10.02
C THR A 46 -2.82 8.35 11.07
N ASP A 47 -2.66 9.66 11.27
CA ASP A 47 -3.46 10.43 12.23
C ASP A 47 -4.94 10.49 11.83
N VAL A 48 -5.21 10.69 10.53
CA VAL A 48 -6.59 10.82 10.02
C VAL A 48 -7.29 9.45 9.92
N LEU A 49 -6.58 8.41 9.46
CA LEU A 49 -7.15 7.07 9.32
C LEU A 49 -7.20 6.32 10.66
N GLY A 50 -6.38 6.70 11.65
CA GLY A 50 -6.31 6.03 12.95
C GLY A 50 -5.69 4.64 12.89
N ILE A 51 -4.84 4.38 11.89
CA ILE A 51 -4.17 3.09 11.67
C ILE A 51 -2.73 3.33 11.18
N ASN A 52 -1.82 2.45 11.57
CA ASN A 52 -0.43 2.51 11.13
C ASN A 52 -0.27 2.07 9.67
N LEU A 53 0.60 2.76 8.94
CA LEU A 53 1.00 2.40 7.59
C LEU A 53 2.26 1.52 7.63
N ALA A 54 2.22 0.41 6.91
CA ALA A 54 3.41 -0.37 6.61
C ALA A 54 4.21 0.29 5.48
N LYS A 55 5.54 0.22 5.60
CA LYS A 55 6.45 0.74 4.59
C LYS A 55 6.80 -0.38 3.61
N PRO A 56 6.74 -0.16 2.30
CA PRO A 56 7.12 -1.17 1.32
C PRO A 56 8.63 -1.43 1.42
N ILE A 57 9.03 -2.71 1.42
CA ILE A 57 10.44 -3.12 1.37
C ILE A 57 11.01 -2.94 -0.04
N ILE A 58 10.16 -3.04 -1.06
CA ILE A 58 10.52 -2.87 -2.47
C ILE A 58 10.07 -1.49 -2.95
N ALA A 59 11.00 -0.74 -3.56
CA ALA A 59 10.73 0.61 -4.06
C ALA A 59 9.84 0.62 -5.31
N GLU A 60 9.90 -0.43 -6.14
CA GLU A 60 9.16 -0.58 -7.40
C GLU A 60 8.01 -1.58 -7.23
N ASP A 61 6.95 -1.15 -6.57
CA ASP A 61 5.78 -1.94 -6.22
C ASP A 61 5.05 -2.53 -7.44
N ALA A 62 4.70 -1.72 -8.42
CA ALA A 62 3.92 -2.16 -9.58
C ALA A 62 4.73 -3.04 -10.56
N ALA A 63 5.97 -2.63 -10.85
CA ALA A 63 6.84 -3.35 -11.78
C ALA A 63 7.24 -4.72 -11.23
N TYR A 64 7.51 -4.81 -9.92
CA TYR A 64 7.81 -6.07 -9.27
C TYR A 64 6.62 -7.04 -9.32
N GLY A 65 5.40 -6.56 -9.05
CA GLY A 65 4.18 -7.36 -9.21
C GLY A 65 4.01 -7.91 -10.63
N ALA A 66 4.27 -7.09 -11.66
CA ALA A 66 4.21 -7.53 -13.05
C ALA A 66 5.27 -8.60 -13.38
N ALA A 67 6.50 -8.44 -12.87
CA ALA A 67 7.57 -9.43 -13.04
C ALA A 67 7.21 -10.78 -12.39
N LEU A 68 6.60 -10.75 -11.20
CA LEU A 68 6.14 -11.96 -10.52
C LEU A 68 5.05 -12.69 -11.33
N LEU A 69 4.07 -11.96 -11.87
CA LEU A 69 3.05 -12.56 -12.74
C LEU A 69 3.67 -13.13 -14.02
N ALA A 70 4.67 -12.47 -14.61
CA ALA A 70 5.39 -12.97 -15.77
C ALA A 70 6.12 -14.29 -15.46
N LEU A 71 6.80 -14.39 -14.32
CA LEU A 71 7.47 -15.62 -13.87
C LEU A 71 6.49 -16.79 -13.70
N LEU A 72 5.29 -16.52 -13.18
CA LEU A 72 4.23 -17.53 -13.08
C LEU A 72 3.77 -17.99 -14.47
N SER A 73 3.59 -17.05 -15.41
CA SER A 73 3.14 -17.36 -16.78
C SER A 73 4.18 -18.11 -17.64
N CYS A 74 5.46 -18.04 -17.26
CA CYS A 74 6.56 -18.74 -17.92
C CYS A 74 6.88 -20.09 -17.26
N ASP A 75 6.02 -20.60 -16.36
CA ASP A 75 6.22 -21.83 -15.58
C ASP A 75 7.52 -21.85 -14.75
N VAL A 76 8.09 -20.68 -14.44
CA VAL A 76 9.29 -20.58 -13.58
C VAL A 76 8.93 -20.92 -12.13
N TYR A 77 7.71 -20.55 -11.72
CA TYR A 77 7.12 -20.95 -10.45
C TYR A 77 5.84 -21.74 -10.71
N PRO A 78 5.60 -22.84 -9.97
CA PRO A 78 4.45 -23.71 -10.23
C PRO A 78 3.11 -23.12 -9.79
N ASN A 79 3.11 -22.18 -8.84
CA ASN A 79 1.88 -21.57 -8.32
C ASN A 79 2.17 -20.26 -7.56
N LEU A 80 1.10 -19.55 -7.18
CA LEU A 80 1.19 -18.32 -6.38
C LEU A 80 1.76 -18.56 -4.98
N GLU A 81 1.52 -19.73 -4.37
CA GLU A 81 1.99 -20.04 -3.01
C GLU A 81 3.52 -20.07 -2.92
N THR A 82 4.18 -20.74 -3.87
CA THR A 82 5.65 -20.76 -3.98
C THR A 82 6.22 -19.38 -4.30
N LEU A 83 5.49 -18.60 -5.09
CA LEU A 83 5.88 -17.24 -5.42
C LEU A 83 5.73 -16.27 -4.22
N PHE A 84 4.77 -16.47 -3.32
CA PHE A 84 4.65 -15.65 -2.12
C PHE A 84 5.79 -15.87 -1.11
N GLN A 85 6.47 -17.02 -1.13
CA GLN A 85 7.62 -17.31 -0.25
C GLN A 85 8.86 -16.46 -0.57
N ILE A 86 8.96 -15.93 -1.79
CA ILE A 86 10.08 -15.08 -2.21
C ILE A 86 9.80 -13.59 -2.01
N LEU A 87 8.57 -13.22 -1.62
CA LEU A 87 8.25 -11.83 -1.29
C LEU A 87 9.05 -11.42 -0.05
N PRO A 88 9.70 -10.24 -0.06
CA PRO A 88 10.28 -9.70 1.15
C PRO A 88 9.18 -9.41 2.17
N ALA A 89 9.45 -9.82 3.42
CA ALA A 89 8.57 -9.65 4.57
C ALA A 89 8.52 -8.21 5.07
#